data_AF-A0A7W1F0U4-F1
#
_entry.id   AF-A0A7W1F0U4-F1
#
_cell.length_a   1.000
_cell.length_b   1.000
_cell.length_c   1.000
_cell.angle_alpha   90.00
_cell.angle_beta   90.00
_cell.angle_gamma   90.00
#
_symmetry.space_group_name_H-M   'P 1'
#
loop_
_entity.id
_entity.type
_entity.pdbx_description
1 polymer ?
#
loop_
_entity_poly.entity_id
_entity_poly.type
_entity_poly.pdbx_seq_one_letter_code
_entity_poly.pdbx_strand_id
1 'polypeptide(L)'
;MRQCLFALICLATIGCGSGRGFTVTPDGRLVDNSAESAREHAVANLAGRLRRELGRHGRAEIAIAELPEYVAGDRRLEEGWYWKRATVTVEIVEDGVGRVAIDDDAIATLVRARMREALRSGDDDRVTISVRHAVDGARFAELRPLTAPPRAATVGKRTYVVQSGDTLADISLAFYGSARHWRAILPANPWLDPEMMKPGDVLVIPEQPAD
;
A
#
# COMPACT_ATOMS: atom_id res chain seq x y z
N MET A 1 14.29 12.67 -34.70
CA MET A 1 15.55 12.46 -33.94
C MET A 1 15.25 12.69 -32.47
N ARG A 2 15.81 11.82 -31.62
CA ARG A 2 15.82 11.76 -30.14
C ARG A 2 14.55 11.14 -29.50
N GLN A 3 14.55 9.86 -29.06
CA GLN A 3 15.26 9.22 -27.92
C GLN A 3 14.71 9.71 -26.56
N CYS A 4 14.35 8.93 -25.54
CA CYS A 4 14.47 7.50 -25.18
C CYS A 4 13.26 7.16 -24.27
N LEU A 5 12.51 6.10 -24.51
CA LEU A 5 12.68 4.79 -23.85
C LEU A 5 12.91 4.87 -22.32
N PHE A 6 11.82 4.93 -21.55
CA PHE A 6 11.78 4.51 -20.13
C PHE A 6 10.67 3.47 -19.94
N ALA A 7 10.67 2.45 -20.79
CA ALA A 7 10.08 1.17 -20.44
C ALA A 7 11.15 0.39 -19.67
N LEU A 8 11.32 0.70 -18.38
CA LEU A 8 12.04 -0.18 -17.48
C LEU A 8 11.11 -1.37 -17.19
N ILE A 9 11.06 -2.31 -18.13
CA ILE A 9 10.59 -3.66 -17.86
C ILE A 9 11.61 -4.23 -16.88
N CYS A 10 11.33 -4.07 -15.59
CA CYS A 10 11.96 -4.87 -14.55
C CYS A 10 11.60 -6.32 -14.87
N LEU A 11 12.52 -7.04 -15.52
CA LEU A 11 12.56 -8.48 -15.47
C LEU A 11 12.78 -8.85 -14.00
N ALA A 12 11.68 -8.94 -13.25
CA ALA A 12 11.69 -9.51 -11.92
C ALA A 12 12.07 -10.99 -12.09
N THR A 13 13.30 -11.32 -11.69
CA THR A 13 13.62 -12.68 -11.29
C THR A 13 12.57 -13.06 -10.25
N ILE A 14 11.66 -13.97 -10.61
CA ILE A 14 10.58 -14.49 -9.77
C ILE A 14 11.22 -14.98 -8.47
N GLY A 15 11.18 -14.14 -7.44
CA GLY A 15 11.70 -14.43 -6.13
C GLY A 15 10.66 -15.32 -5.46
N CYS A 16 10.88 -16.63 -5.49
CA CYS A 16 9.97 -17.61 -4.91
C CYS A 16 10.02 -17.56 -3.38
N GLY A 17 9.44 -16.50 -2.80
CA GLY A 17 8.93 -16.49 -1.44
C GLY A 17 7.42 -16.40 -1.58
N SER A 18 6.69 -17.44 -1.20
CA SER A 18 5.23 -17.42 -1.17
C SER A 18 4.81 -17.40 0.30
N GLY A 19 4.21 -16.30 0.73
CA GLY A 19 3.45 -16.27 1.97
C GLY A 19 2.24 -17.20 1.82
N ARG A 20 1.69 -17.68 2.94
CA ARG A 20 0.49 -18.52 2.87
C ARG A 20 -0.72 -17.70 2.40
N GLY A 21 -1.53 -18.28 1.51
CA GLY A 21 -2.83 -17.73 1.10
C GLY A 21 -2.80 -16.80 -0.11
N PHE A 22 -3.80 -15.92 -0.20
CA PHE A 22 -4.01 -14.97 -1.28
C PHE A 22 -4.17 -13.56 -0.70
N THR A 23 -3.74 -12.53 -1.43
CA THR A 23 -3.99 -11.12 -1.09
C THR A 23 -4.88 -10.47 -2.14
N VAL A 24 -5.44 -9.30 -1.81
CA VAL A 24 -6.27 -8.52 -2.73
C VAL A 24 -5.52 -7.24 -3.07
N THR A 25 -5.30 -7.01 -4.37
CA THR A 25 -4.65 -5.80 -4.87
C THR A 25 -5.55 -4.56 -4.66
N PRO A 26 -5.00 -3.35 -4.71
CA PRO A 26 -5.78 -2.11 -4.57
C PRO A 26 -6.94 -1.97 -5.58
N ASP A 27 -6.83 -2.60 -6.76
CA ASP A 27 -7.86 -2.69 -7.79
C ASP A 27 -8.89 -3.81 -7.55
N GLY A 28 -8.79 -4.56 -6.45
CA GLY A 28 -9.74 -5.58 -6.03
C GLY A 28 -9.49 -6.97 -6.61
N ARG A 29 -8.34 -7.21 -7.25
CA ARG A 29 -7.99 -8.52 -7.82
C ARG A 29 -7.38 -9.44 -6.75
N LEU A 30 -7.86 -10.68 -6.70
CA LEU A 30 -7.26 -11.73 -5.87
C LEU A 30 -5.96 -12.21 -6.53
N VAL A 31 -4.85 -12.15 -5.80
CA VAL A 31 -3.52 -12.58 -6.24
C VAL A 31 -2.87 -13.47 -5.20
N ASP A 32 -1.87 -14.25 -5.62
CA ASP A 32 -1.03 -15.01 -4.69
C ASP A 32 -0.39 -14.09 -3.64
N ASN A 33 -0.29 -14.58 -2.41
CA ASN A 33 0.46 -13.89 -1.36
C ASN A 33 1.96 -14.06 -1.63
N SER A 34 2.52 -13.20 -2.48
CA SER A 34 3.92 -13.16 -2.88
C SER A 34 4.62 -11.87 -2.46
N ALA A 35 5.95 -11.88 -2.55
CA ALA A 35 6.76 -10.70 -2.28
C ALA A 35 6.36 -9.51 -3.18
N GLU A 36 5.99 -9.79 -4.43
CA GLU A 36 5.52 -8.80 -5.39
C GLU A 36 4.21 -8.16 -4.93
N SER A 37 3.23 -8.99 -4.57
CA SER A 37 1.93 -8.52 -4.07
C SER A 37 2.06 -7.74 -2.75
N ALA A 38 2.96 -8.16 -1.86
CA ALA A 38 3.24 -7.48 -0.59
C ALA A 38 3.88 -6.10 -0.82
N ARG A 39 4.79 -6.00 -1.80
CA ARG A 39 5.39 -4.73 -2.21
C ARG A 39 4.37 -3.79 -2.83
N GLU A 40 3.55 -4.28 -3.76
CA GLU A 40 2.47 -3.49 -4.38
C GLU A 40 1.51 -2.95 -3.31
N HIS A 41 1.17 -3.78 -2.32
CA HIS A 41 0.31 -3.37 -1.22
C HIS A 41 0.96 -2.28 -0.36
N ALA A 42 2.23 -2.43 0.01
CA ALA A 42 2.97 -1.41 0.78
C ALA A 42 3.06 -0.07 0.02
N VAL A 43 3.33 -0.11 -1.28
CA VAL A 43 3.33 1.07 -2.16
C VAL A 43 1.96 1.75 -2.15
N ALA A 44 0.88 0.99 -2.30
CA ALA A 44 -0.48 1.53 -2.33
C ALA A 44 -0.87 2.18 -0.99
N ASN A 45 -0.53 1.55 0.13
CA ASN A 45 -0.77 2.09 1.47
C ASN A 45 -0.01 3.40 1.71
N LEU A 46 1.27 3.46 1.33
CA LEU A 46 2.07 4.68 1.40
C LEU A 46 1.46 5.81 0.53
N ALA A 47 1.07 5.49 -0.70
CA ALA A 47 0.49 6.45 -1.63
C ALA A 47 -0.85 6.99 -1.11
N GLY A 48 -1.70 6.11 -0.58
CA GLY A 48 -2.98 6.48 0.03
C GLY A 48 -2.81 7.41 1.23
N ARG A 49 -1.79 7.17 2.07
CA ARG A 49 -1.48 8.03 3.21
C ARG A 49 -0.95 9.39 2.77
N LEU A 50 0.07 9.44 1.90
CA LEU A 50 0.61 10.70 1.40
C LEU A 50 -0.44 11.54 0.68
N ARG A 51 -1.35 10.92 -0.08
CA ARG A 51 -2.42 11.64 -0.77
C ARG A 51 -3.32 12.45 0.18
N ARG A 52 -3.56 11.98 1.41
CA ARG A 52 -4.35 12.74 2.41
C ARG A 52 -3.63 14.01 2.85
N GLU A 53 -2.32 13.98 2.89
CA GLU A 53 -1.47 15.08 3.36
C GLU A 53 -1.10 16.06 2.23
N LEU A 54 -0.89 15.57 1.00
CA LEU A 54 -0.52 16.40 -0.17
C LEU A 54 -1.63 17.39 -0.59
N GLY A 55 -2.86 17.17 -0.13
CA GLY A 55 -3.99 18.03 -0.39
C GLY A 55 -4.47 17.99 -1.84
N ARG A 56 -5.07 19.09 -2.30
CA ARG A 56 -5.79 19.11 -3.58
C ARG A 56 -4.90 19.16 -4.82
N HIS A 57 -3.66 19.64 -4.68
CA HIS A 57 -2.76 19.97 -5.81
C HIS A 57 -1.62 18.98 -6.03
N GLY A 58 -1.39 18.03 -5.11
CA GLY A 58 -0.34 17.03 -5.22
C GLY A 58 -0.88 15.60 -5.31
N ARG A 59 -0.23 14.76 -6.10
CA ARG A 59 -0.35 13.29 -6.09
C ARG A 59 1.03 12.69 -5.87
N ALA A 60 1.09 11.50 -5.28
CA ALA A 60 2.35 10.77 -5.12
C ALA A 60 2.32 9.50 -5.95
N GLU A 61 3.36 9.30 -6.74
CA GLU A 61 3.73 8.01 -7.29
C GLU A 61 4.91 7.48 -6.49
N ILE A 62 4.82 6.21 -6.06
CA ILE A 62 5.80 5.63 -5.14
C ILE A 62 6.33 4.34 -5.75
N ALA A 63 7.64 4.14 -5.65
CA ALA A 63 8.28 2.89 -5.99
C ALA A 63 9.18 2.44 -4.84
N ILE A 64 9.09 1.15 -4.48
CA ILE A 64 10.04 0.47 -3.61
C ILE A 64 10.86 -0.45 -4.50
N ALA A 65 12.18 -0.31 -4.53
CA ALA A 65 13.01 -1.09 -5.45
C ALA A 65 13.07 -2.58 -5.07
N GLU A 66 13.27 -2.85 -3.79
CA GLU A 66 13.50 -4.19 -3.25
C GLU A 66 12.20 -4.94 -2.95
N LEU A 67 12.23 -6.26 -3.13
CA LEU A 67 11.17 -7.16 -2.69
C LEU A 67 11.33 -7.48 -1.19
N PRO A 68 10.22 -7.61 -0.44
CA PRO A 68 10.25 -8.09 0.93
C PRO A 68 10.56 -9.60 0.97
N GLU A 69 10.97 -10.07 2.14
CA GLU A 69 11.12 -11.49 2.46
C GLU A 69 10.05 -11.91 3.45
N TYR A 70 9.45 -13.08 3.22
CA TYR A 70 8.52 -13.66 4.17
C TYR A 70 9.29 -14.25 5.36
N VAL A 71 8.88 -13.85 6.56
CA VAL A 71 9.37 -14.39 7.83
C VAL A 71 8.24 -15.20 8.43
N ALA A 72 8.41 -16.52 8.52
CA ALA A 72 7.59 -17.35 9.39
C ALA A 72 8.01 -16.98 10.82
N GLY A 73 7.12 -16.34 11.59
CA GLY A 73 7.46 -15.62 12.82
C GLY A 73 8.41 -16.35 13.78
N ASP A 74 9.27 -15.59 14.46
CA ASP A 74 10.21 -16.08 15.46
C ASP A 74 10.08 -15.32 16.80
N ARG A 75 10.99 -15.52 17.75
CA ARG A 75 10.94 -14.84 19.06
C ARG A 75 11.10 -13.30 19.00
N ARG A 76 11.50 -12.75 17.85
CA ARG A 76 11.80 -11.33 17.63
C ARG A 76 10.87 -10.68 16.62
N LEU A 77 10.27 -11.46 15.73
CA LEU A 77 9.46 -10.96 14.62
C LEU A 77 8.17 -11.76 14.50
N GLU A 78 7.06 -11.07 14.30
CA GLU A 78 5.82 -11.72 13.95
C GLU A 78 5.89 -12.34 12.54
N GLU A 79 4.94 -13.21 12.22
CA GLU A 79 4.86 -13.81 10.89
C GLU A 79 4.41 -12.74 9.87
N GLY A 80 5.17 -12.55 8.80
CA GLY A 80 4.84 -11.51 7.83
C GLY A 80 5.94 -11.17 6.82
N TRP A 81 5.67 -10.16 6.02
CA TRP A 81 6.60 -9.64 5.01
C TRP A 81 7.46 -8.53 5.58
N TYR A 82 8.77 -8.68 5.46
CA TYR A 82 9.72 -7.71 5.97
C TYR A 82 10.78 -7.36 4.94
N TRP A 83 11.14 -6.08 4.88
CA TRP A 83 12.30 -5.62 4.11
C TRP A 83 13.58 -5.72 4.94
N LYS A 84 14.64 -6.24 4.34
CA LYS A 84 16.01 -6.12 4.88
C LYS A 84 16.56 -4.71 4.68
N ARG A 85 16.13 -4.05 3.61
CA ARG A 85 16.43 -2.68 3.20
C ARG A 85 15.33 -2.25 2.24
N ALA A 86 15.05 -0.96 2.19
CA ALA A 86 14.17 -0.40 1.19
C ALA A 86 14.71 0.92 0.63
N THR A 87 14.74 1.00 -0.69
CA THR A 87 14.99 2.20 -1.47
C THR A 87 13.65 2.68 -2.01
N VAL A 88 13.13 3.76 -1.44
CA VAL A 88 11.84 4.34 -1.76
C VAL A 88 12.03 5.59 -2.60
N THR A 89 11.47 5.59 -3.79
CA THR A 89 11.34 6.81 -4.61
C THR A 89 9.92 7.33 -4.48
N VAL A 90 9.79 8.60 -4.16
CA VAL A 90 8.51 9.32 -4.10
C VAL A 90 8.56 10.43 -5.13
N GLU A 91 7.69 10.34 -6.14
CA GLU A 91 7.52 11.39 -7.12
C GLU A 91 6.21 12.13 -6.86
N ILE A 92 6.33 13.37 -6.44
CA ILE A 92 5.21 14.28 -6.23
C ILE A 92 4.86 14.92 -7.57
N VAL A 93 3.70 14.54 -8.10
CA VAL A 93 3.16 15.08 -9.34
C VAL A 93 2.18 16.21 -8.99
N GLU A 94 2.48 17.40 -9.48
CA GLU A 94 1.76 18.63 -9.20
C GLU A 94 0.92 19.06 -10.40
N ASP A 95 -0.25 19.64 -10.13
CA ASP A 95 -1.16 20.13 -11.18
C ASP A 95 -0.69 21.43 -11.86
N GLY A 96 0.32 22.10 -11.29
CA GLY A 96 0.83 23.39 -11.76
C GLY A 96 -0.08 24.59 -11.47
N VAL A 97 -1.18 24.38 -10.73
CA VAL A 97 -2.17 25.41 -10.41
C VAL A 97 -2.04 25.88 -8.97
N GLY A 98 -1.65 25.00 -8.05
CA GLY A 98 -1.42 25.35 -6.65
C GLY A 98 -0.17 24.73 -6.05
N ARG A 99 -0.01 24.88 -4.74
CA ARG A 99 1.12 24.32 -3.99
C ARG A 99 0.71 23.06 -3.23
N VAL A 100 1.63 22.11 -3.16
CA VAL A 100 1.57 20.96 -2.27
C VAL A 100 1.60 21.45 -0.82
N ALA A 101 0.80 20.83 0.04
CA ALA A 101 0.58 21.31 1.41
C ALA A 101 1.67 20.92 2.41
N ILE A 102 2.53 19.97 2.07
CA ILE A 102 3.61 19.46 2.91
C ILE A 102 4.96 19.57 2.20
N ASP A 103 6.02 19.77 2.95
CA ASP A 103 7.40 19.80 2.46
C ASP A 103 8.05 18.41 2.37
N ASP A 104 9.20 18.34 1.70
CA ASP A 104 9.95 17.10 1.44
C ASP A 104 10.39 16.38 2.71
N ASP A 105 10.74 17.11 3.78
CA ASP A 105 11.13 16.54 5.07
C ASP A 105 9.92 15.88 5.75
N ALA A 106 8.74 16.50 5.69
CA ALA A 106 7.49 15.90 6.17
C ALA A 106 7.12 14.63 5.38
N ILE A 107 7.28 14.65 4.04
CA ILE A 107 7.08 13.47 3.18
C ILE A 107 8.03 12.35 3.58
N ALA A 108 9.33 12.63 3.65
CA ALA A 108 10.35 11.65 4.03
C ALA A 108 10.08 11.08 5.42
N THR A 109 9.66 11.91 6.37
CA THR A 109 9.28 11.50 7.74
C THR A 109 8.13 10.50 7.73
N LEU A 110 7.06 10.79 6.99
CA LEU A 110 5.90 9.90 6.89
C LEU A 110 6.25 8.55 6.27
N VAL A 111 7.01 8.57 5.17
CA VAL A 111 7.46 7.35 4.49
C VAL A 111 8.37 6.54 5.40
N ARG A 112 9.35 7.18 6.06
CA ARG A 112 10.27 6.51 7.00
C ARG A 112 9.52 5.84 8.14
N ALA A 113 8.58 6.56 8.77
CA ALA A 113 7.79 6.03 9.88
C ALA A 113 7.06 4.73 9.48
N ARG A 114 6.43 4.71 8.30
CA ARG A 114 5.71 3.52 7.82
C ARG A 114 6.65 2.40 7.38
N MET A 115 7.78 2.72 6.74
CA MET A 115 8.75 1.71 6.34
C MET A 115 9.44 1.06 7.53
N ARG A 116 9.64 1.79 8.63
CA ARG A 116 10.24 1.26 9.86
C ARG A 116 9.46 0.07 10.41
N GLU A 117 8.13 0.12 10.39
CA GLU A 117 7.24 -0.97 10.81
C GLU A 117 7.37 -2.22 9.92
N ALA A 118 7.76 -2.02 8.66
CA ALA A 118 7.93 -3.07 7.67
C ALA A 118 9.39 -3.57 7.55
N LEU A 119 10.33 -2.93 8.25
CA LEU A 119 11.73 -3.34 8.28
C LEU A 119 11.98 -4.40 9.35
N ARG A 120 12.76 -5.42 9.00
CA ARG A 120 13.11 -6.52 9.91
C ARG A 120 13.80 -6.08 11.21
N SER A 121 14.54 -4.98 11.19
CA SER A 121 15.34 -4.52 12.33
C SER A 121 14.82 -3.24 12.98
N GLY A 122 13.79 -2.60 12.41
CA GLY A 122 13.37 -1.25 12.79
C GLY A 122 14.45 -0.17 12.61
N ASP A 123 15.51 -0.49 11.86
CA ASP A 123 16.73 0.32 11.72
C ASP A 123 16.59 1.30 10.55
N ASP A 124 16.46 2.59 10.86
CA ASP A 124 16.21 3.65 9.89
C ASP A 124 17.33 3.81 8.84
N ASP A 125 18.56 3.38 9.17
CA ASP A 125 19.71 3.42 8.26
C ASP A 125 19.55 2.50 7.03
N ARG A 126 18.52 1.65 7.06
CA ARG A 126 18.17 0.72 5.98
C ARG A 126 17.03 1.21 5.10
N VAL A 127 16.55 2.44 5.31
CA VAL A 127 15.61 3.12 4.40
C VAL A 127 16.29 4.29 3.73
N THR A 128 16.46 4.20 2.41
CA THR A 128 16.86 5.33 1.57
C THR A 128 15.61 5.89 0.91
N ILE A 129 15.39 7.20 1.03
CA ILE A 129 14.21 7.88 0.49
C ILE A 129 14.69 8.98 -0.45
N SER A 130 14.12 9.02 -1.65
CA SER A 130 14.36 10.09 -2.62
C SER A 130 13.02 10.71 -3.01
N VAL A 131 12.84 11.98 -2.64
CA VAL A 131 11.67 12.76 -3.04
C VAL A 131 12.02 13.56 -4.29
N ARG A 132 11.13 13.55 -5.28
CA ARG A 132 11.25 14.31 -6.52
C ARG A 132 9.92 14.98 -6.81
N HIS A 133 9.97 16.12 -7.49
CA HIS A 133 8.78 16.87 -7.89
C HIS A 133 8.71 16.95 -9.41
N ALA A 134 7.51 16.81 -9.94
CA ALA A 134 7.19 16.96 -11.35
C ALA A 134 5.93 17.80 -11.51
N VAL A 135 6.01 18.89 -12.26
CA VAL A 135 4.84 19.69 -12.62
C VAL A 135 4.29 19.16 -13.94
N ASP A 136 3.25 18.33 -13.86
CA ASP A 136 2.64 17.66 -15.00
C ASP A 136 1.13 17.51 -14.75
N GLY A 137 0.35 18.47 -15.25
CA GLY A 137 -1.10 18.48 -15.08
C GLY A 137 -1.82 17.30 -15.73
N ALA A 138 -1.27 16.73 -16.81
CA ALA A 138 -1.85 15.57 -17.48
C ALA A 138 -1.65 14.30 -16.64
N ARG A 139 -0.40 14.05 -16.22
CA ARG A 139 -0.08 12.94 -15.31
C ARG A 139 -0.77 13.09 -13.97
N PHE A 140 -0.89 14.31 -13.44
CA PHE A 140 -1.68 14.60 -12.24
C PHE A 140 -3.15 14.17 -12.38
N ALA A 141 -3.76 14.45 -13.54
CA ALA A 141 -5.14 14.07 -13.81
C ALA A 141 -5.31 12.55 -13.94
N GLU A 142 -4.35 11.86 -14.55
CA GLU A 142 -4.30 10.39 -14.67
C GLU A 142 -4.07 9.69 -13.31
N LEU A 143 -3.26 10.28 -12.44
CA LEU A 143 -3.01 9.81 -11.07
C LEU A 143 -4.14 10.13 -10.09
N ARG A 144 -5.23 10.78 -10.54
CA ARG A 144 -6.48 10.67 -9.79
C ARG A 144 -6.83 9.19 -9.73
N PRO A 145 -7.32 8.68 -8.59
CA PRO A 145 -7.98 7.39 -8.64
C PRO A 145 -9.03 7.48 -9.75
N LEU A 146 -9.00 6.53 -10.68
CA LEU A 146 -10.20 6.16 -11.43
C LEU A 146 -11.31 6.18 -10.37
N THR A 147 -12.36 6.98 -10.60
CA THR A 147 -13.57 7.05 -9.76
C THR A 147 -13.77 5.74 -9.04
N ALA A 148 -13.82 5.77 -7.69
CA ALA A 148 -13.88 4.64 -6.75
C ALA A 148 -13.90 3.28 -7.43
N PRO A 149 -12.93 2.37 -7.15
CA PRO A 149 -12.74 1.12 -7.90
C PRO A 149 -14.11 0.57 -8.27
N PRO A 150 -14.39 0.37 -9.57
CA PRO A 150 -15.75 0.13 -10.05
C PRO A 150 -16.39 -0.85 -9.10
N ARG A 151 -17.50 -0.47 -8.45
CA ARG A 151 -18.19 -1.26 -7.43
C ARG A 151 -18.19 -2.70 -7.93
N ALA A 152 -17.24 -3.49 -7.45
CA ALA A 152 -17.11 -4.85 -7.91
C ALA A 152 -18.30 -5.51 -7.25
N ALA A 153 -19.41 -5.61 -7.96
CA ALA A 153 -20.53 -6.44 -7.59
C ALA A 153 -20.10 -7.89 -7.86
N THR A 154 -19.08 -8.35 -7.14
CA THR A 154 -18.80 -9.76 -6.98
C THR A 154 -19.60 -10.22 -5.78
N VAL A 155 -20.73 -10.87 -6.10
CA VAL A 155 -21.53 -11.67 -5.16
C VAL A 155 -20.65 -12.81 -4.69
N GLY A 156 -20.12 -12.71 -3.48
CA GLY A 156 -19.26 -13.73 -2.89
C GLY A 156 -18.46 -13.20 -1.70
N LYS A 157 -18.28 -14.06 -0.69
CA LYS A 157 -17.41 -13.78 0.47
C LYS A 157 -15.98 -13.53 -0.02
N ARG A 158 -15.47 -12.32 0.19
CA ARG A 158 -14.07 -11.97 -0.08
C ARG A 158 -13.26 -12.34 1.15
N THR A 159 -12.01 -12.77 0.99
CA THR A 159 -11.08 -12.97 2.12
C THR A 159 -9.82 -12.15 1.92
N TYR A 160 -9.27 -11.63 3.00
CA TYR A 160 -8.10 -10.76 3.01
C TYR A 160 -7.12 -11.20 4.09
N VAL A 161 -5.86 -11.44 3.72
CA VAL A 161 -4.79 -11.70 4.68
C VAL A 161 -4.22 -10.36 5.12
N VAL A 162 -4.35 -10.03 6.40
CA VAL A 162 -3.83 -8.82 7.02
C VAL A 162 -2.32 -8.75 6.83
N GLN A 163 -1.83 -7.58 6.45
CA GLN A 163 -0.42 -7.27 6.28
C GLN A 163 0.08 -6.37 7.43
N SER A 164 1.39 -6.23 7.54
CA SER A 164 2.02 -5.38 8.57
C SER A 164 1.61 -3.91 8.42
N GLY A 165 1.06 -3.36 9.49
CA GLY A 165 0.61 -1.96 9.58
C GLY A 165 -0.73 -1.69 8.89
N ASP A 166 -1.53 -2.72 8.60
CA ASP A 166 -2.92 -2.52 8.18
C ASP A 166 -3.80 -2.16 9.36
N THR A 167 -4.82 -1.35 9.09
CA THR A 167 -5.91 -1.10 10.02
C THR A 167 -7.23 -1.51 9.38
N LEU A 168 -8.25 -1.84 10.17
CA LEU A 168 -9.60 -2.11 9.64
C LEU A 168 -10.15 -0.91 8.84
N ALA A 169 -9.73 0.31 9.19
CA ALA A 169 -10.08 1.53 8.45
C ALA A 169 -9.43 1.56 7.06
N ASP A 170 -8.16 1.19 6.94
CA ASP A 170 -7.46 1.09 5.65
C ASP A 170 -8.03 -0.03 4.79
N ILE A 171 -8.31 -1.19 5.40
CA ILE A 171 -8.96 -2.33 4.73
C ILE A 171 -10.35 -1.91 4.25
N SER A 172 -11.16 -1.25 5.08
CA SER A 172 -12.45 -0.69 4.68
C SER A 172 -12.31 0.30 3.53
N LEU A 173 -11.32 1.18 3.57
CA LEU A 173 -11.06 2.13 2.49
C LEU A 173 -10.73 1.41 1.18
N ALA A 174 -9.94 0.34 1.23
CA ALA A 174 -9.57 -0.45 0.06
C ALA A 174 -10.76 -1.23 -0.52
N PHE A 175 -11.56 -1.90 0.31
CA PHE A 175 -12.64 -2.77 -0.15
C PHE A 175 -13.97 -2.04 -0.42
N TYR A 176 -14.23 -0.94 0.29
CA TYR A 176 -15.50 -0.20 0.24
C TYR A 176 -15.34 1.23 -0.30
N GLY A 177 -14.12 1.66 -0.62
CA GLY A 177 -13.85 3.03 -1.04
C GLY A 177 -14.01 4.08 0.08
N SER A 178 -14.27 3.64 1.32
CA SER A 178 -14.45 4.52 2.47
C SER A 178 -14.02 3.83 3.77
N ALA A 179 -13.25 4.56 4.59
CA ALA A 179 -12.80 4.08 5.89
C ALA A 179 -13.94 3.92 6.91
N ARG A 180 -15.11 4.54 6.68
CA ARG A 180 -16.22 4.58 7.66
C ARG A 180 -16.92 3.24 7.88
N HIS A 181 -16.81 2.32 6.93
CA HIS A 181 -17.51 1.03 6.94
C HIS A 181 -16.71 -0.09 7.61
N TRP A 182 -15.59 0.21 8.27
CA TRP A 182 -14.72 -0.79 8.87
C TRP A 182 -15.44 -1.69 9.88
N ARG A 183 -16.42 -1.14 10.61
CA ARG A 183 -17.24 -1.89 11.56
C ARG A 183 -18.06 -3.01 10.91
N ALA A 184 -18.35 -2.90 9.62
CA ALA A 184 -19.06 -3.94 8.89
C ALA A 184 -18.22 -5.22 8.69
N ILE A 185 -16.91 -5.15 8.87
CA ILE A 185 -16.01 -6.30 8.78
C ILE A 185 -16.14 -7.21 10.02
N LEU A 186 -16.44 -6.65 11.19
CA LEU A 186 -16.45 -7.38 12.46
C LEU A 186 -17.51 -8.50 12.55
N PRO A 187 -18.77 -8.31 12.13
CA PRO A 187 -19.76 -9.38 12.17
C PRO A 187 -19.38 -10.62 11.36
N ALA A 188 -18.57 -10.45 10.32
CA ALA A 188 -18.07 -11.55 9.50
C ALA A 188 -16.83 -12.24 10.12
N ASN A 189 -16.20 -11.62 11.12
CA ASN A 189 -14.97 -12.08 11.78
C ASN A 189 -15.11 -12.04 13.30
N PRO A 190 -16.01 -12.86 13.90
CA PRO A 190 -16.28 -12.81 15.33
C PRO A 190 -15.10 -13.22 16.22
N TRP A 191 -14.06 -13.80 15.63
CA TRP A 191 -12.81 -14.17 16.30
C TRP A 191 -11.80 -13.00 16.35
N LEU A 192 -12.02 -11.95 15.57
CA LEU A 192 -11.11 -10.82 15.47
C LEU A 192 -11.38 -9.83 16.61
N ASP A 193 -10.34 -9.55 17.40
CA ASP A 193 -10.29 -8.38 18.24
C ASP A 193 -9.68 -7.21 17.43
N PRO A 194 -10.42 -6.10 17.19
CA PRO A 194 -9.97 -4.97 16.39
C PRO A 194 -8.64 -4.35 16.87
N GLU A 195 -8.38 -4.37 18.17
CA GLU A 195 -7.17 -3.77 18.75
C GLU A 195 -5.97 -4.72 18.72
N MET A 196 -6.23 -6.01 18.48
CA MET A 196 -5.23 -7.08 18.48
C MET A 196 -5.07 -7.73 17.10
N MET A 197 -5.60 -7.11 16.04
CA MET A 197 -5.45 -7.60 14.67
C MET A 197 -3.97 -7.70 14.29
N LYS A 198 -3.56 -8.84 13.73
CA LYS A 198 -2.16 -9.15 13.43
C LYS A 198 -1.91 -9.42 11.96
N PRO A 199 -0.70 -9.15 11.46
CA PRO A 199 -0.28 -9.63 10.15
C PRO A 199 -0.43 -11.15 10.07
N GLY A 200 -0.96 -11.64 8.95
CA GLY A 200 -1.29 -13.05 8.73
C GLY A 200 -2.74 -13.43 9.06
N ASP A 201 -3.49 -12.59 9.77
CA ASP A 201 -4.91 -12.83 10.05
C ASP A 201 -5.74 -12.86 8.75
N VAL A 202 -6.65 -13.83 8.61
CA VAL A 202 -7.46 -13.99 7.38
C VAL A 202 -8.87 -13.47 7.59
N LEU A 203 -9.13 -12.23 7.24
CA LEU A 203 -10.44 -11.59 7.37
C LEU A 203 -11.40 -12.01 6.25
N VAL A 204 -12.62 -12.35 6.61
CA VAL A 204 -13.76 -12.38 5.68
C VAL A 204 -14.26 -10.94 5.50
N ILE A 205 -14.19 -10.43 4.28
CA ILE A 205 -14.71 -9.10 3.94
C ILE A 205 -16.14 -9.27 3.36
N PRO A 206 -17.18 -8.81 4.08
CA PRO A 206 -18.55 -8.87 3.59
C PRO A 206 -18.80 -7.87 2.46
N GLU A 207 -20.02 -7.85 1.94
CA GLU A 207 -20.43 -6.81 1.00
C GLU A 207 -20.46 -5.43 1.68
N GLN A 208 -20.21 -4.40 0.88
CA GLN A 208 -20.26 -3.02 1.34
C GLN A 208 -21.65 -2.69 1.91
N PRO A 209 -21.74 -2.11 3.11
CA PRO A 209 -23.00 -1.60 3.64
C PRO A 209 -23.58 -0.51 2.74
N ALA A 210 -24.91 -0.45 2.63
CA ALA A 210 -25.57 0.73 2.08
C ALA A 210 -25.30 1.96 2.97
N ASP A 211 -25.15 3.13 2.35
CA ASP A 211 -24.97 4.42 3.01
C ASP A 211 -26.27 4.94 3.66
#